data_AF-A0A355EQ78-F1
#
_entry.id   AF-A0A355EQ78-F1
#
_cell.length_a   1.000
_cell.length_b   1.000
_cell.length_c   1.000
_cell.angle_alpha   90.00
_cell.angle_beta   90.00
_cell.angle_gamma   90.00
#
_symmetry.space_group_name_H-M   'P 1'
#
loop_
_entity.id
_entity.type
_entity.pdbx_description
1 polymer ?
#
loop_
_entity_poly.entity_id
_entity_poly.type
_entity_poly.pdbx_seq_one_letter_code
_entity_poly.pdbx_strand_id
1 'polypeptide(L)'
;MMKKVWITALVKDEEKIAKLMAAMKQYGLAADGHFWVDDLKHMSWQAPAEELLKADVALWIIAGAPQDLKTPSVAFGLSLLAMKVFAVKGQAFPLIFAPASEVPADFDPPTLLKGAEVIPLSNPSLGVKAVSLANTPLKKIEKEYQLDVHGLAGIGLWFEAGPSSPLAWQGAMFGVHGAEIDFHGVGPAHGVPERAVLEYPQQGLKLQLGDDEFTAWAVQNSFEGNTSYYVRVQGTPDRLLFGPYASSEEAEVHVVKLS
;
A
#
# COMPACT_ATOMS: atom_id res chain seq x y z
N MET A 1 -0.83 -1.95 27.73
CA MET A 1 -1.49 -2.83 26.74
C MET A 1 -0.39 -3.60 26.03
N MET A 2 -0.54 -4.91 25.83
CA MET A 2 0.48 -5.75 25.19
C MET A 2 0.50 -5.45 23.68
N LYS A 3 1.68 -5.23 23.09
CA LYS A 3 1.80 -4.98 21.65
C LYS A 3 1.56 -6.26 20.86
N LYS A 4 0.90 -6.12 19.71
CA LYS A 4 0.54 -7.21 18.80
C LYS A 4 1.38 -7.14 17.53
N VAL A 5 1.79 -8.31 17.05
CA VAL A 5 2.34 -8.53 15.71
C VAL A 5 1.26 -9.19 14.88
N TRP A 6 1.05 -8.68 13.67
CA TRP A 6 0.16 -9.30 12.69
C TRP A 6 0.98 -10.01 11.62
N ILE A 7 0.66 -11.28 11.35
CA ILE A 7 1.36 -12.11 10.37
C ILE A 7 0.45 -12.35 9.16
N THR A 8 0.91 -11.96 7.98
CA THR A 8 0.34 -12.38 6.69
C THR A 8 1.17 -13.54 6.16
N ALA A 9 0.60 -14.74 6.13
CA ALA A 9 1.29 -15.94 5.64
C ALA A 9 0.91 -16.25 4.18
N LEU A 10 1.85 -16.08 3.25
CA LEU A 10 1.71 -16.49 1.84
C LEU A 10 1.91 -18.01 1.70
N VAL A 11 2.71 -18.58 2.60
CA VAL A 11 2.92 -20.02 2.74
C VAL A 11 1.83 -20.66 3.60
N LYS A 12 1.18 -21.72 3.08
CA LYS A 12 0.18 -22.52 3.81
C LYS A 12 0.82 -23.62 4.65
N ASP A 13 1.75 -23.24 5.52
CA ASP A 13 2.46 -24.15 6.44
C ASP A 13 2.14 -23.76 7.89
N GLU A 14 1.08 -24.38 8.42
CA GLU A 14 0.58 -24.10 9.77
C GLU A 14 1.63 -24.31 10.85
N GLU A 15 2.47 -25.35 10.73
CA GLU A 15 3.49 -25.65 11.73
C GLU A 15 4.55 -24.56 11.79
N LYS A 16 5.03 -24.08 10.63
CA LYS A 16 6.00 -22.97 10.59
C LYS A 16 5.40 -21.67 11.13
N ILE A 17 4.17 -21.34 10.78
CA ILE A 17 3.51 -20.13 11.26
C ILE A 17 3.23 -20.23 12.77
N ALA A 18 2.82 -21.39 13.29
CA ALA A 18 2.65 -21.61 14.72
C ALA A 18 3.97 -21.44 15.49
N LYS A 19 5.08 -21.95 14.96
CA LYS A 19 6.42 -21.74 15.54
C LYS A 19 6.81 -20.25 15.54
N LEU A 20 6.53 -19.53 14.45
CA LEU A 20 6.77 -18.09 14.37
C LEU A 20 5.96 -17.33 15.44
N MET A 21 4.67 -17.62 15.56
CA MET A 21 3.81 -17.02 16.58
C MET A 21 4.28 -17.35 18.00
N ALA A 22 4.73 -18.58 18.24
CA ALA A 22 5.29 -18.98 19.54
C ALA A 22 6.58 -18.21 19.85
N ALA A 23 7.46 -18.02 18.87
CA ALA A 23 8.67 -17.21 19.02
C ALA A 23 8.34 -15.76 19.40
N MET A 24 7.35 -15.13 18.75
CA MET A 24 6.91 -13.77 19.12
C MET A 24 6.41 -13.71 20.58
N LYS A 25 5.63 -14.71 21.01
CA LYS A 25 5.12 -14.81 22.39
C LYS A 25 6.24 -14.96 23.41
N GLN A 26 7.30 -15.73 23.11
CA GLN A 26 8.45 -15.88 23.99
C GLN A 26 9.14 -14.55 24.30
N TYR A 27 9.10 -13.60 23.36
CA TYR A 27 9.65 -12.26 23.56
C TYR A 27 8.60 -11.23 24.05
N GLY A 28 7.42 -11.68 24.47
CA GLY A 28 6.41 -10.81 25.08
C GLY A 28 5.54 -10.02 24.09
N LEU A 29 5.46 -10.45 22.83
CA LEU A 29 4.50 -9.92 21.85
C LEU A 29 3.28 -10.83 21.73
N ALA A 30 2.10 -10.23 21.67
CA ALA A 30 0.94 -10.94 21.16
C ALA A 30 1.15 -11.20 19.66
N ALA A 31 0.77 -12.38 19.18
CA ALA A 31 0.93 -12.73 17.77
C ALA A 31 -0.35 -13.38 17.26
N ASP A 32 -0.76 -12.92 16.09
CA ASP A 32 -1.96 -13.34 15.39
C ASP A 32 -1.73 -13.14 13.89
N GLY A 33 -2.63 -13.64 13.06
CA GLY A 33 -2.46 -13.52 11.63
C GLY A 33 -3.46 -14.31 10.82
N HIS A 34 -3.20 -14.37 9.53
CA HIS A 34 -4.03 -15.11 8.57
C HIS A 34 -3.17 -15.71 7.46
N PHE A 35 -3.73 -16.69 6.77
CA PHE A 35 -3.21 -17.13 5.48
C PHE A 35 -3.74 -16.22 4.39
N TRP A 36 -2.86 -15.78 3.50
CA TRP A 36 -3.22 -14.92 2.40
C TRP A 36 -4.26 -15.58 1.49
N VAL A 37 -5.29 -14.81 1.16
CA VAL A 37 -6.33 -15.20 0.21
C VAL A 37 -6.15 -14.35 -1.03
N ASP A 38 -5.59 -14.95 -2.07
CA ASP A 38 -5.40 -14.30 -3.37
C ASP A 38 -6.72 -14.27 -4.15
N ASP A 39 -7.57 -13.32 -3.80
CA ASP A 39 -8.85 -13.08 -4.45
C ASP A 39 -9.10 -11.58 -4.59
N LEU A 40 -8.53 -11.02 -5.66
CA LEU A 40 -8.66 -9.60 -6.01
C LEU A 40 -10.09 -9.24 -6.42
N LYS A 41 -10.84 -10.18 -6.99
CA LYS A 41 -12.22 -9.96 -7.43
C LYS A 41 -13.13 -9.63 -6.26
N HIS A 42 -12.97 -10.33 -5.14
CA HIS A 42 -13.71 -10.06 -3.91
C HIS A 42 -12.96 -9.12 -2.95
N MET A 43 -11.82 -8.56 -3.39
CA MET A 43 -11.01 -7.62 -2.62
C MET A 43 -10.61 -8.18 -1.24
N SER A 44 -10.25 -9.48 -1.19
CA SER A 44 -9.95 -10.18 0.06
C SER A 44 -8.76 -9.58 0.83
N TRP A 45 -7.94 -8.76 0.17
CA TRP A 45 -6.87 -7.96 0.78
C TRP A 45 -7.39 -6.95 1.82
N GLN A 46 -8.67 -6.58 1.79
CA GLN A 46 -9.27 -5.62 2.73
C GLN A 46 -9.45 -6.17 4.14
N ALA A 47 -9.86 -7.43 4.28
CA ALA A 47 -10.14 -8.01 5.60
C ALA A 47 -8.91 -7.97 6.53
N PRO A 48 -7.68 -8.29 6.07
CA PRO A 48 -6.47 -8.09 6.87
C PRO A 48 -6.20 -6.65 7.29
N ALA A 49 -6.64 -5.65 6.51
CA ALA A 49 -6.43 -4.25 6.83
C ALA A 49 -7.16 -3.87 8.13
N GLU A 50 -8.39 -4.35 8.34
CA GLU A 50 -9.16 -4.09 9.57
C GLU A 50 -8.39 -4.46 10.84
N GLU A 51 -7.67 -5.58 10.81
CA GLU A 51 -6.85 -6.04 11.93
C GLU A 51 -5.54 -5.25 12.03
N LEU A 52 -4.84 -5.04 10.92
CA LEU A 52 -3.57 -4.30 10.87
C LEU A 52 -3.70 -2.84 11.33
N LEU A 53 -4.87 -2.24 11.12
CA LEU A 53 -5.14 -0.85 11.51
C LEU A 53 -5.40 -0.66 13.01
N LYS A 54 -5.66 -1.74 13.77
CA LYS A 54 -5.90 -1.65 15.23
C LYS A 54 -4.70 -1.07 15.97
N ALA A 55 -4.95 -0.23 16.97
CA ALA A 55 -3.93 0.57 17.64
C ALA A 55 -2.84 -0.26 18.36
N ASP A 56 -3.17 -1.47 18.80
CA ASP A 56 -2.28 -2.40 19.48
C ASP A 56 -1.35 -3.17 18.52
N VAL A 57 -1.66 -3.21 17.22
CA VAL A 57 -0.78 -3.78 16.20
C VAL A 57 0.37 -2.83 15.92
N ALA A 58 1.58 -3.26 16.29
CA ALA A 58 2.81 -2.47 16.29
C ALA A 58 3.82 -2.91 15.22
N LEU A 59 3.60 -4.05 14.57
CA LEU A 59 4.49 -4.61 13.55
C LEU A 59 3.67 -5.52 12.62
N TRP A 60 3.97 -5.46 11.34
CA TRP A 60 3.48 -6.40 10.33
C TRP A 60 4.61 -7.32 9.85
N ILE A 61 4.34 -8.61 9.78
CA ILE A 61 5.24 -9.62 9.20
C ILE A 61 4.55 -10.25 8.00
N ILE A 62 5.23 -10.27 6.85
CA ILE A 62 4.82 -11.06 5.68
C ILE A 62 5.72 -12.30 5.63
N ALA A 63 5.16 -13.49 5.80
CA ALA A 63 5.89 -14.76 5.77
C ALA A 63 5.58 -15.51 4.47
N GLY A 64 6.59 -15.78 3.64
CA GLY A 64 6.40 -16.39 2.31
C GLY A 64 7.71 -16.63 1.57
N ALA A 65 7.67 -17.21 0.38
CA ALA A 65 8.82 -17.27 -0.51
C ALA A 65 8.95 -15.96 -1.31
N PRO A 66 10.16 -15.52 -1.70
CA PRO A 66 10.35 -14.40 -2.62
C PRO A 66 9.57 -14.55 -3.94
N GLN A 67 9.38 -15.79 -4.39
CA GLN A 67 8.63 -16.16 -5.59
C GLN A 67 7.14 -15.84 -5.46
N ASP A 68 6.57 -15.83 -4.25
CA ASP A 68 5.17 -15.46 -4.04
C ASP A 68 4.93 -14.00 -4.45
N LEU A 69 5.92 -13.12 -4.23
CA LEU A 69 5.88 -11.72 -4.66
C LEU A 69 6.16 -11.53 -6.16
N LYS A 70 6.55 -12.59 -6.88
CA LYS A 70 6.61 -12.58 -8.35
C LYS A 70 5.25 -12.94 -8.98
N THR A 71 4.29 -13.44 -8.20
CA THR A 71 2.92 -13.65 -8.66
C THR A 71 2.20 -12.29 -8.71
N PRO A 72 1.78 -11.80 -9.90
CA PRO A 72 1.25 -10.44 -10.03
C PRO A 72 0.05 -10.13 -9.13
N SER A 73 -0.87 -11.09 -8.97
CA SER A 73 -2.06 -10.92 -8.13
C SER A 73 -1.73 -10.78 -6.63
N VAL A 74 -0.78 -11.58 -6.16
CA VAL A 74 -0.27 -11.51 -4.77
C VAL A 74 0.47 -10.20 -4.54
N ALA A 75 1.40 -9.84 -5.42
CA ALA A 75 2.16 -8.60 -5.34
C ALA A 75 1.23 -7.37 -5.33
N PHE A 76 0.28 -7.34 -6.26
CA PHE A 76 -0.72 -6.28 -6.36
C PHE A 76 -1.58 -6.20 -5.09
N GLY A 77 -2.18 -7.31 -4.64
CA GLY A 77 -3.01 -7.32 -3.44
C GLY A 77 -2.26 -6.91 -2.17
N LEU A 78 -1.00 -7.34 -2.01
CA LEU A 78 -0.16 -6.91 -0.90
C LEU A 78 0.20 -5.42 -0.99
N SER A 79 0.40 -4.89 -2.20
CA SER A 79 0.60 -3.45 -2.41
C SER A 79 -0.64 -2.65 -2.02
N LEU A 80 -1.85 -3.11 -2.33
CA LEU A 80 -3.09 -2.47 -1.89
C LEU A 80 -3.22 -2.50 -0.36
N LEU A 81 -2.96 -3.65 0.27
CA LEU A 81 -2.96 -3.76 1.72
C LEU A 81 -1.92 -2.83 2.37
N ALA A 82 -0.69 -2.80 1.83
CA ALA A 82 0.37 -1.92 2.33
C ALA A 82 0.01 -0.44 2.17
N MET A 83 -0.57 -0.06 1.04
CA MET A 83 -1.07 1.30 0.80
C MET A 83 -2.06 1.71 1.88
N LYS A 84 -3.05 0.84 2.16
CA LYS A 84 -4.06 1.10 3.19
C LYS A 84 -3.46 1.23 4.59
N VAL A 85 -2.54 0.35 4.93
CA VAL A 85 -1.86 0.37 6.23
C VAL A 85 -1.03 1.64 6.39
N PHE A 86 -0.24 2.03 5.38
CA PHE A 86 0.64 3.21 5.47
C PHE A 86 -0.06 4.55 5.33
N ALA A 87 -1.27 4.58 4.76
CA ALA A 87 -2.14 5.75 4.80
C ALA A 87 -2.51 6.12 6.24
N VAL A 88 -2.79 5.12 7.09
CA VAL A 88 -3.25 5.32 8.48
C VAL A 88 -2.12 5.26 9.50
N LYS A 89 -1.24 4.25 9.42
CA LYS A 89 -0.14 4.03 10.37
C LYS A 89 1.11 4.87 10.06
N GLY A 90 1.17 5.45 8.87
CA GLY A 90 2.35 6.15 8.35
C GLY A 90 3.35 5.22 7.65
N GLN A 91 4.18 5.78 6.77
CA GLN A 91 5.18 5.03 5.98
C GLN A 91 6.30 4.41 6.83
N ALA A 92 6.51 4.90 8.05
CA ALA A 92 7.48 4.33 8.99
C ALA A 92 6.93 3.12 9.76
N PHE A 93 5.70 2.69 9.51
CA PHE A 93 5.12 1.54 10.19
C PHE A 93 5.97 0.29 9.95
N PRO A 94 6.39 -0.45 11.00
CA PRO A 94 7.37 -1.50 10.84
C PRO A 94 6.82 -2.68 10.04
N LEU A 95 7.61 -3.13 9.08
CA LEU A 95 7.33 -4.26 8.22
C LEU A 95 8.55 -5.18 8.16
N ILE A 96 8.34 -6.48 8.39
CA ILE A 96 9.34 -7.52 8.12
C ILE A 96 8.82 -8.40 6.98
N PHE A 97 9.66 -8.65 5.98
CA PHE A 97 9.50 -9.78 5.10
C PHE A 97 10.31 -10.96 5.65
N ALA A 98 9.63 -12.04 6.00
CA ALA A 98 10.22 -13.24 6.57
C ALA A 98 10.25 -14.36 5.52
N PRO A 99 11.33 -14.45 4.72
CA PRO A 99 11.38 -15.40 3.63
C PRO A 99 11.50 -16.85 4.13
N ALA A 100 10.77 -17.76 3.47
CA ALA A 100 10.81 -19.20 3.71
C ALA A 100 11.90 -19.93 2.90
N SER A 101 12.51 -19.24 1.94
CA SER A 101 13.58 -19.71 1.06
C SER A 101 14.64 -18.61 0.89
N GLU A 102 15.73 -18.91 0.19
CA GLU A 102 16.78 -17.93 -0.09
C GLU A 102 16.23 -16.77 -0.95
N VAL A 103 16.63 -15.55 -0.57
CA VAL A 103 16.27 -14.33 -1.30
C VAL A 103 17.25 -14.15 -2.45
N PRO A 104 16.80 -14.16 -3.72
CA PRO A 104 17.70 -13.99 -4.83
C PRO A 104 18.25 -12.56 -4.89
N ALA A 105 19.42 -12.37 -5.50
CA ALA A 105 20.09 -11.07 -5.57
C ALA A 105 19.29 -10.01 -6.36
N ASP A 106 18.42 -10.44 -7.27
CA ASP A 106 17.54 -9.60 -8.09
C ASP A 106 16.16 -9.37 -7.45
N PHE A 107 16.00 -9.67 -6.16
CA PHE A 107 14.73 -9.49 -5.47
C PHE A 107 14.33 -8.02 -5.40
N ASP A 108 13.33 -7.65 -6.20
CA ASP A 108 12.75 -6.30 -6.27
C ASP A 108 11.26 -6.36 -5.90
N PRO A 109 10.90 -6.17 -4.62
CA PRO A 109 9.50 -6.16 -4.21
C PRO A 109 8.79 -4.87 -4.68
N PRO A 110 7.44 -4.84 -4.69
CA PRO A 110 6.67 -3.64 -4.99
C PRO A 110 7.10 -2.43 -4.15
N THR A 111 6.92 -1.21 -4.66
CA THR A 111 7.44 0.03 -4.08
C THR A 111 7.13 0.16 -2.59
N LEU A 112 5.90 -0.16 -2.19
CA LEU A 112 5.45 -0.02 -0.80
C LEU A 112 6.09 -1.06 0.14
N LEU A 113 6.59 -2.17 -0.37
CA LEU A 113 7.22 -3.23 0.42
C LEU A 113 8.76 -3.11 0.45
N LYS A 114 9.37 -2.20 -0.32
CA LYS A 114 10.83 -2.01 -0.39
C LYS A 114 11.48 -1.62 0.95
N GLY A 115 10.71 -0.99 1.84
CA GLY A 115 11.16 -0.63 3.19
C GLY A 115 11.17 -1.78 4.19
N ALA A 116 10.74 -2.99 3.82
CA ALA A 116 10.67 -4.12 4.72
C ALA A 116 12.05 -4.61 5.17
N GLU A 117 12.22 -4.90 6.46
CA GLU A 117 13.38 -5.66 6.92
C GLU A 117 13.26 -7.11 6.44
N VAL A 118 14.29 -7.62 5.76
CA VAL A 118 14.29 -8.99 5.25
C VAL A 118 15.01 -9.90 6.25
N ILE A 119 14.26 -10.74 6.96
CA ILE A 119 14.80 -11.63 8.01
C ILE A 119 14.23 -13.04 7.82
N PRO A 120 15.02 -14.02 7.38
CA PRO A 120 14.53 -15.38 7.11
C PRO A 120 13.77 -15.99 8.28
N LEU A 121 12.73 -16.79 8.00
CA LEU A 121 11.95 -17.50 9.03
C LEU A 121 12.81 -18.40 9.91
N SER A 122 13.90 -18.94 9.36
CA SER A 122 14.87 -19.78 10.07
C SER A 122 15.84 -18.98 10.94
N ASN A 123 15.87 -17.65 10.84
CA ASN A 123 16.84 -16.83 11.56
C ASN A 123 16.42 -16.68 13.04
N PRO A 124 17.26 -17.12 14.00
CA PRO A 124 16.92 -17.07 15.43
C PRO A 124 16.75 -15.64 15.97
N SER A 125 17.29 -14.63 15.28
CA SER A 125 17.16 -13.22 15.68
C SER A 125 15.81 -12.59 15.32
N LEU A 126 14.96 -13.27 14.54
CA LEU A 126 13.68 -12.73 14.07
C LEU A 126 12.79 -12.23 15.23
N GLY A 127 12.66 -13.00 16.31
CA GLY A 127 11.88 -12.60 17.49
C GLY A 127 12.43 -11.38 18.21
N VAL A 128 13.76 -11.30 18.38
CA VAL A 128 14.43 -10.15 19.00
C VAL A 128 14.23 -8.89 18.15
N LYS A 129 14.39 -9.02 16.83
CA LYS A 129 14.19 -7.92 15.88
C LYS A 129 12.75 -7.43 15.86
N ALA A 130 11.78 -8.36 15.85
CA ALA A 130 10.37 -8.04 15.93
C ALA A 130 10.04 -7.22 17.20
N VAL A 131 10.55 -7.63 18.36
CA VAL A 131 10.36 -6.87 19.62
C VAL A 131 11.01 -5.50 19.56
N SER A 132 12.23 -5.41 19.03
CA SER A 132 12.92 -4.13 18.88
C SER A 132 12.11 -3.17 18.01
N LEU A 133 11.65 -3.62 16.84
CA LEU A 133 10.87 -2.81 15.91
C LEU A 133 9.51 -2.41 16.50
N ALA A 134 8.79 -3.35 17.09
CA ALA A 134 7.50 -3.07 17.74
C ALA A 134 7.65 -2.05 18.89
N ASN A 135 8.82 -1.94 19.51
CA ASN A 135 9.10 -1.00 20.60
C ASN A 135 9.82 0.28 20.19
N THR A 136 10.30 0.37 18.97
CA THR A 136 10.97 1.57 18.47
C THR A 136 9.93 2.64 18.17
N PRO A 137 10.07 3.87 18.72
CA PRO A 137 9.21 4.98 18.33
C PRO A 137 9.29 5.23 16.82
N LEU A 138 8.14 5.32 16.16
CA LEU A 138 8.09 5.55 14.73
C LEU A 138 8.63 6.95 14.42
N LYS A 139 9.61 7.01 13.51
CA LYS A 139 10.09 8.30 12.99
C LYS A 139 8.99 8.89 12.13
N LYS A 140 8.60 10.14 12.38
CA LYS A 140 7.71 10.87 11.48
C LYS A 140 8.48 11.13 10.19
N ILE A 141 7.97 10.60 9.08
CA ILE A 141 8.43 10.91 7.73
C ILE A 141 7.53 12.04 7.24
N GLU A 142 8.12 13.18 6.88
CA GLU A 142 7.41 14.24 6.20
C GLU A 142 7.09 13.75 4.79
N LYS A 143 5.79 13.74 4.47
CA LYS A 143 5.30 13.32 3.16
C LYS A 143 4.92 14.58 2.38
N GLU A 144 5.12 14.54 1.07
CA GLU A 144 4.61 15.58 0.17
C GLU A 144 3.18 15.30 -0.26
N TYR A 145 2.76 14.04 -0.20
CA TYR A 145 1.47 13.56 -0.66
C TYR A 145 0.86 12.52 0.29
N GLN A 146 -0.44 12.34 0.15
CA GLN A 146 -1.22 11.25 0.70
C GLN A 146 -1.63 10.32 -0.43
N LEU A 147 -1.54 9.02 -0.18
CA LEU A 147 -1.96 7.98 -1.10
C LEU A 147 -2.68 6.91 -0.27
N ASP A 148 -3.92 6.61 -0.62
CA ASP A 148 -4.73 5.56 0.00
C ASP A 148 -5.51 4.79 -1.07
N VAL A 149 -6.10 3.66 -0.66
CA VAL A 149 -6.95 2.82 -1.49
C VAL A 149 -8.22 2.44 -0.75
N HIS A 150 -9.31 2.34 -1.49
CA HIS A 150 -10.64 1.99 -1.00
C HIS A 150 -11.25 0.94 -1.91
N GLY A 151 -11.47 -0.26 -1.38
CA GLY A 151 -12.20 -1.31 -2.08
C GLY A 151 -13.67 -1.29 -1.71
N LEU A 152 -14.53 -0.92 -2.66
CA LEU A 152 -15.97 -0.91 -2.43
C LEU A 152 -16.60 -2.06 -3.20
N ALA A 153 -17.02 -3.11 -2.47
CA ALA A 153 -17.66 -4.28 -3.08
C ALA A 153 -18.85 -3.87 -3.95
N GLY A 154 -18.83 -4.27 -5.21
CA GLY A 154 -19.86 -3.92 -6.21
C GLY A 154 -19.72 -2.52 -6.84
N ILE A 155 -18.86 -1.64 -6.33
CA ILE A 155 -18.61 -0.29 -6.88
C ILE A 155 -17.26 -0.23 -7.61
N GLY A 156 -16.21 -0.86 -7.05
CA GLY A 156 -14.89 -0.97 -7.68
C GLY A 156 -13.72 -0.61 -6.75
N LEU A 157 -12.52 -0.58 -7.33
CA LEU A 157 -11.27 -0.22 -6.66
C LEU A 157 -10.99 1.27 -6.87
N TRP A 158 -10.88 2.02 -5.78
CA TRP A 158 -10.65 3.46 -5.81
C TRP A 158 -9.30 3.80 -5.20
N PHE A 159 -8.52 4.61 -5.90
CA PHE A 159 -7.30 5.21 -5.38
C PHE A 159 -7.58 6.65 -4.98
N GLU A 160 -6.99 7.06 -3.87
CA GLU A 160 -7.05 8.42 -3.34
C GLU A 160 -5.64 9.02 -3.40
N ALA A 161 -5.49 10.21 -3.98
CA ALA A 161 -4.25 10.97 -3.98
C ALA A 161 -4.51 12.44 -3.65
N GLY A 162 -3.65 13.05 -2.86
CA GLY A 162 -3.74 14.47 -2.52
C GLY A 162 -2.49 14.99 -1.81
N PRO A 163 -2.39 16.29 -1.52
CA PRO A 163 -1.27 16.84 -0.77
C PRO A 163 -1.28 16.38 0.69
N SER A 164 -0.09 16.23 1.28
CA SER A 164 0.02 16.09 2.73
C SER A 164 -0.13 17.44 3.42
N SER A 165 -0.98 17.56 4.43
CA SER A 165 -1.10 18.80 5.21
C SER A 165 0.25 19.22 5.80
N PRO A 166 0.67 20.50 5.70
CA PRO A 166 -0.11 21.67 5.27
C PRO A 166 0.04 22.07 3.80
N LEU A 167 0.57 21.18 2.95
CA LEU A 167 0.76 21.45 1.52
C LEU A 167 -0.57 21.57 0.78
N ALA A 168 -0.51 22.21 -0.38
CA ALA A 168 -1.63 22.35 -1.29
C ALA A 168 -1.20 22.01 -2.73
N TRP A 169 -2.12 21.46 -3.51
CA TRP A 169 -1.94 21.26 -4.95
C TRP A 169 -2.90 22.14 -5.73
N GLN A 170 -2.42 22.69 -6.84
CA GLN A 170 -3.28 23.33 -7.84
C GLN A 170 -3.56 22.31 -8.95
N GLY A 171 -4.75 21.73 -8.90
CA GLY A 171 -5.11 20.58 -9.72
C GLY A 171 -4.44 19.28 -9.28
N ALA A 172 -4.92 18.17 -9.83
CA ALA A 172 -4.37 16.85 -9.59
C ALA A 172 -4.44 16.03 -10.87
N MET A 173 -3.47 15.13 -11.02
CA MET A 173 -3.40 14.16 -12.10
C MET A 173 -3.17 12.77 -11.51
N PHE A 174 -3.81 11.78 -12.11
CA PHE A 174 -3.64 10.38 -11.73
C PHE A 174 -3.67 9.52 -12.99
N GLY A 175 -2.68 8.66 -13.13
CA GLY A 175 -2.49 7.76 -14.25
C GLY A 175 -2.22 6.34 -13.81
N VAL A 176 -2.64 5.42 -14.67
CA VAL A 176 -2.44 3.98 -14.49
C VAL A 176 -1.71 3.41 -15.71
N HIS A 177 -0.86 2.43 -15.46
CA HIS A 177 -0.27 1.57 -16.49
C HIS A 177 -0.94 0.19 -16.43
N GLY A 178 -1.20 -0.42 -17.59
CA GLY A 178 -1.80 -1.77 -17.69
C GLY A 178 -3.25 -1.91 -17.22
N ALA A 179 -3.97 -0.80 -16.99
CA ALA A 179 -5.35 -0.79 -16.48
C ALA A 179 -6.16 0.39 -17.07
N GLU A 180 -7.43 0.51 -16.69
CA GLU A 180 -8.34 1.55 -17.17
C GLU A 180 -8.88 2.39 -16.02
N ILE A 181 -8.91 3.71 -16.21
CA ILE A 181 -9.67 4.62 -15.35
C ILE A 181 -11.06 4.79 -15.98
N ASP A 182 -12.11 4.55 -15.19
CA ASP A 182 -13.49 4.68 -15.66
C ASP A 182 -14.31 5.70 -14.87
N PHE A 183 -13.76 6.24 -13.78
CA PHE A 183 -14.39 7.31 -13.00
C PHE A 183 -13.35 8.13 -12.22
N HIS A 184 -13.64 9.41 -11.99
CA HIS A 184 -12.88 10.24 -11.05
C HIS A 184 -13.75 11.24 -10.30
N GLY A 185 -13.28 11.69 -9.15
CA GLY A 185 -13.99 12.58 -8.23
C GLY A 185 -13.04 13.40 -7.39
N VAL A 186 -13.48 14.57 -6.91
CA VAL A 186 -12.79 15.34 -5.88
C VAL A 186 -13.73 15.51 -4.70
N GLY A 187 -13.23 15.27 -3.49
CA GLY A 187 -14.03 15.38 -2.27
C GLY A 187 -13.18 15.31 -1.01
N PRO A 188 -13.81 15.23 0.18
CA PRO A 188 -13.10 15.11 1.44
C PRO A 188 -12.13 13.93 1.45
N ALA A 189 -10.97 14.09 2.07
CA ALA A 189 -9.97 13.03 2.22
C ALA A 189 -10.49 11.86 3.08
N HIS A 190 -9.85 10.70 2.94
CA HIS A 190 -10.05 9.48 3.73
C HIS A 190 -11.38 8.72 3.48
N GLY A 191 -11.96 8.85 2.29
CA GLY A 191 -13.12 8.06 1.90
C GLY A 191 -13.69 8.46 0.55
N VAL A 192 -14.15 7.46 -0.21
CA VAL A 192 -14.77 7.70 -1.52
C VAL A 192 -15.97 8.65 -1.35
N PRO A 193 -15.97 9.82 -2.02
CA PRO A 193 -16.94 10.86 -1.72
C PRO A 193 -18.32 10.53 -2.30
N GLU A 194 -19.38 10.82 -1.54
CA GLU A 194 -20.77 10.70 -2.03
C GLU A 194 -21.11 11.74 -3.11
N ARG A 195 -20.39 12.88 -3.11
CA ARG A 195 -20.54 13.98 -4.07
C ARG A 195 -19.17 14.45 -4.51
N ALA A 196 -19.00 14.60 -5.82
CA ALA A 196 -17.77 15.10 -6.41
C ALA A 196 -18.00 16.44 -7.12
N VAL A 197 -17.01 17.32 -7.04
CA VAL A 197 -16.98 18.58 -7.82
C VAL A 197 -15.73 18.56 -8.68
N LEU A 198 -15.88 18.55 -10.00
CA LEU A 198 -14.77 18.50 -10.93
C LEU A 198 -14.62 19.85 -11.63
N GLU A 199 -13.47 20.48 -11.46
CA GLU A 199 -13.10 21.70 -12.17
C GLU A 199 -12.17 21.36 -13.33
N TYR A 200 -12.58 21.72 -14.54
CA TYR A 200 -11.83 21.47 -15.79
C TYR A 200 -11.33 20.00 -15.93
N PRO A 201 -12.24 19.00 -15.87
CA PRO A 201 -11.83 17.60 -15.96
C PRO A 201 -11.25 17.27 -17.34
N GLN A 202 -10.16 16.50 -17.32
CA GLN A 202 -9.52 15.93 -18.50
C GLN A 202 -9.44 14.42 -18.34
N GLN A 203 -9.74 13.69 -19.41
CA GLN A 203 -9.80 12.23 -19.41
C GLN A 203 -8.98 11.67 -20.57
N GLY A 204 -8.38 10.50 -20.36
CA GLY A 204 -7.66 9.77 -21.40
C GLY A 204 -6.35 10.42 -21.86
N LEU A 205 -5.72 11.24 -21.02
CA LEU A 205 -4.39 11.80 -21.29
C LEU A 205 -3.37 10.67 -21.43
N LYS A 206 -2.49 10.77 -22.43
CA LYS A 206 -1.37 9.85 -22.61
C LYS A 206 -0.11 10.49 -22.08
N LEU A 207 0.52 9.84 -21.11
CA LEU A 207 1.77 10.30 -20.51
C LEU A 207 2.85 9.26 -20.74
N GLN A 208 4.00 9.69 -21.24
CA GLN A 208 5.16 8.82 -21.41
C GLN A 208 6.13 9.06 -20.26
N LEU A 209 6.50 7.98 -19.55
CA LEU A 209 7.56 8.02 -18.54
C LEU A 209 8.56 6.90 -18.81
N GLY A 210 9.74 7.26 -19.34
CA GLY A 210 10.67 6.27 -19.86
C GLY A 210 10.02 5.47 -20.99
N ASP A 211 9.98 4.14 -20.85
CA ASP A 211 9.37 3.22 -21.82
C ASP A 211 7.88 2.93 -21.53
N ASP A 212 7.33 3.40 -20.41
CA ASP A 212 5.97 3.11 -19.99
C ASP A 212 4.98 4.21 -20.42
N GLU A 213 3.88 3.81 -21.06
CA GLU A 213 2.76 4.70 -21.42
C GLU A 213 1.64 4.60 -20.38
N PHE A 214 1.36 5.70 -19.67
CA PHE A 214 0.26 5.79 -18.73
C PHE A 214 -0.98 6.39 -19.40
N THR A 215 -2.16 5.91 -18.99
CA THR A 215 -3.42 6.59 -19.26
C THR A 215 -3.85 7.34 -18.00
N ALA A 216 -3.96 8.67 -18.11
CA ALA A 216 -4.18 9.56 -16.98
C ALA A 216 -5.41 10.45 -17.15
N TRP A 217 -6.04 10.75 -16.02
CA TRP A 217 -7.15 11.69 -15.90
C TRP A 217 -6.73 12.80 -14.93
N ALA A 218 -7.17 14.02 -15.19
CA ALA A 218 -6.78 15.19 -14.42
C ALA A 218 -7.94 16.14 -14.15
N VAL A 219 -7.74 17.01 -13.17
CA VAL A 219 -8.64 18.10 -12.78
C VAL A 219 -7.82 19.30 -12.33
N GLN A 220 -8.42 20.49 -12.31
CA GLN A 220 -7.77 21.73 -11.88
C GLN A 220 -8.33 22.30 -10.57
N ASN A 221 -9.11 21.51 -9.82
CA ASN A 221 -9.56 21.87 -8.47
C ASN A 221 -8.39 22.30 -7.58
N SER A 222 -8.65 23.17 -6.61
CA SER A 222 -7.69 23.40 -5.53
C SER A 222 -7.77 22.27 -4.50
N PHE A 223 -6.62 21.73 -4.10
CA PHE A 223 -6.52 20.69 -3.09
C PHE A 223 -5.75 21.22 -1.89
N GLU A 224 -6.39 21.19 -0.73
CA GLU A 224 -5.75 21.41 0.58
C GLU A 224 -5.68 20.07 1.33
N GLY A 225 -5.03 20.03 2.50
CA GLY A 225 -4.78 18.78 3.24
C GLY A 225 -6.02 17.99 3.71
N ASN A 226 -7.25 18.49 3.47
CA ASN A 226 -8.52 17.84 3.77
C ASN A 226 -9.30 17.37 2.53
N THR A 227 -8.76 17.58 1.33
CA THR A 227 -9.41 17.30 0.05
C THR A 227 -8.50 16.42 -0.80
N SER A 228 -9.07 15.38 -1.39
CA SER A 228 -8.33 14.41 -2.20
C SER A 228 -8.99 14.20 -3.56
N TYR A 229 -8.16 13.79 -4.51
CA TYR A 229 -8.56 13.32 -5.82
C TYR A 229 -8.73 11.80 -5.78
N TYR A 230 -9.86 11.33 -6.29
CA TYR A 230 -10.27 9.94 -6.28
C TYR A 230 -10.40 9.43 -7.70
N VAL A 231 -9.84 8.27 -7.97
CA VAL A 231 -9.86 7.64 -9.28
C VAL A 231 -10.29 6.19 -9.13
N ARG A 232 -11.34 5.78 -9.84
CA ARG A 232 -11.75 4.38 -9.91
C ARG A 232 -11.03 3.70 -11.05
N VAL A 233 -10.48 2.52 -10.77
CA VAL A 233 -9.67 1.75 -11.71
C VAL A 233 -10.29 0.37 -11.94
N GLN A 234 -10.37 -0.01 -13.21
CA GLN A 234 -10.72 -1.35 -13.66
C GLN A 234 -9.44 -2.13 -14.01
N GLY A 235 -9.38 -3.39 -13.56
CA GLY A 235 -8.21 -4.25 -13.75
C GLY A 235 -7.18 -4.12 -12.61
N THR A 236 -5.94 -4.53 -12.90
CA THR A 236 -4.85 -4.60 -11.93
C THR A 236 -3.66 -3.80 -12.46
N PRO A 237 -3.61 -2.48 -12.26
CA PRO A 237 -2.46 -1.70 -12.71
C PRO A 237 -1.20 -2.19 -12.04
N ASP A 238 -0.12 -2.34 -12.80
CA ASP A 238 1.20 -2.65 -12.26
C ASP A 238 1.89 -1.38 -11.74
N ARG A 239 1.50 -0.19 -12.23
CA ARG A 239 2.03 1.10 -11.77
C ARG A 239 0.98 2.19 -11.72
N LEU A 240 1.19 3.09 -10.76
CA LEU A 240 0.45 4.34 -10.60
C LEU A 240 1.39 5.52 -10.84
N LEU A 241 0.85 6.58 -11.42
CA LEU A 241 1.49 7.88 -11.54
C LEU A 241 0.54 8.94 -11.00
N PHE A 242 0.98 9.81 -10.10
CA PHE A 242 0.11 10.86 -9.56
C PHE A 242 0.88 12.06 -9.06
N GLY A 243 0.19 13.19 -8.93
CA GLY A 243 0.79 14.43 -8.44
C GLY A 243 -0.10 15.64 -8.71
N PRO A 244 0.40 16.85 -8.43
CA PRO A 244 -0.28 18.08 -8.84
C PRO A 244 -0.46 18.12 -10.35
N TYR A 245 -1.47 18.89 -10.81
CA TYR A 245 -1.60 19.17 -12.24
C TYR A 245 -0.46 20.08 -12.69
N ALA A 246 0.31 19.66 -13.68
CA ALA A 246 1.36 20.48 -14.27
C ALA A 246 0.90 21.05 -15.60
N SER A 247 0.86 22.37 -15.70
CA SER A 247 0.62 23.10 -16.95
C SER A 247 1.90 23.36 -17.76
N SER A 248 3.06 22.98 -17.25
CA SER A 248 4.40 23.17 -17.83
C SER A 248 5.14 21.84 -18.01
N GLU A 249 6.19 21.84 -18.86
CA GLU A 249 6.96 20.64 -19.25
C GLU A 249 7.73 19.95 -18.10
N GLU A 250 7.88 20.60 -16.94
CA GLU A 250 8.50 20.03 -15.73
C GLU A 250 7.41 19.76 -14.68
N ALA A 251 6.86 18.55 -14.68
CA ALA A 251 5.89 18.08 -13.70
C ALA A 251 6.56 17.15 -12.68
N GLU A 252 6.60 17.52 -11.40
CA GLU A 252 6.96 16.56 -10.35
C GLU A 252 5.78 15.61 -10.13
N VAL A 253 5.98 14.36 -10.55
CA VAL A 253 5.02 13.27 -10.38
C VAL A 253 5.64 12.14 -9.57
N HIS A 254 4.81 11.46 -8.80
CA HIS A 254 5.20 10.30 -8.01
C HIS A 254 4.77 9.03 -8.73
N VAL A 255 5.60 7.99 -8.63
CA VAL A 255 5.34 6.69 -9.25
C VAL A 255 5.41 5.59 -8.21
N VAL A 256 4.41 4.71 -8.23
CA VAL A 256 4.32 3.55 -7.33
C VAL A 256 4.16 2.29 -8.16
N LYS A 257 5.12 1.35 -8.06
CA LYS A 257 5.03 0.00 -8.61
C LYS A 257 4.23 -0.88 -7.64
N LEU A 258 3.17 -1.51 -8.14
CA LEU A 258 2.25 -2.36 -7.38
C LEU A 258 2.52 -3.86 -7.59
N SER A 259 3.11 -4.25 -8.71
CA SER A 259 3.51 -5.64 -9.03
C SER A 259 4.82 -5.70 -9.78
#